data_AF-A0A5Y2LTM1-F1
#
_entry.id   AF-A0A5Y2LTM1-F1
#
_cell.length_a   1.000
_cell.length_b   1.000
_cell.length_c   1.000
_cell.angle_alpha   90.00
_cell.angle_beta   90.00
_cell.angle_gamma   90.00
#
_symmetry.space_group_name_H-M   'P 1'
#
loop_
_entity.id
_entity.type
_entity.pdbx_description
1 polymer ?
#
loop_
_entity_poly.entity_id
_entity_poly.type
_entity_poly.pdbx_seq_one_letter_code
_entity_poly.pdbx_strand_id
1 'polypeptide(L)'
;MHYNRHRYYNPGQGRYIYDPTGRRVGKRVWKRELVHWSETRTELSRRPYETWYGWEGDRLTAIRTQQRRVQTVYEPGSFTPLLRVETENTELAKTRHRSLAEKLEQEGSGDGEAVQFPAALRAMLDRLEDELRRDAVSEESQQCFPGGDQMFVIEGPVDL
;
A
#
# COMPACT_ATOMS: atom_id res chain seq x y z
N MET A 1 -25.84 35.90 -21.08
CA MET A 1 -25.05 35.64 -19.86
C MET A 1 -23.80 34.87 -20.26
N HIS A 2 -22.62 35.47 -20.16
CA HIS A 2 -21.36 34.78 -20.39
C HIS A 2 -20.76 34.41 -19.04
N TYR A 3 -20.78 33.12 -18.70
CA TYR A 3 -20.11 32.61 -17.52
C TYR A 3 -18.65 32.31 -17.89
N ASN A 4 -17.75 33.21 -17.51
CA ASN A 4 -16.32 33.05 -17.70
C ASN A 4 -15.76 32.31 -16.48
N ARG A 5 -15.67 30.98 -16.55
CA ARG A 5 -15.01 30.16 -15.53
C ARG A 5 -13.54 30.02 -15.90
N HIS A 6 -12.70 30.92 -15.41
CA HIS A 6 -11.27 30.65 -15.33
C HIS A 6 -11.04 29.56 -14.27
N ARG A 7 -11.15 28.29 -14.66
CA ARG A 7 -10.44 27.22 -13.93
C ARG A 7 -8.99 27.38 -14.29
N TYR A 8 -8.13 27.69 -13.33
CA TYR A 8 -6.71 27.38 -13.43
C TYR A 8 -6.60 25.85 -13.49
N TYR A 9 -6.84 25.29 -14.68
CA TYR A 9 -6.75 23.87 -14.93
C TYR A 9 -5.27 23.54 -14.97
N ASN A 10 -4.76 23.09 -13.82
CA ASN A 10 -3.42 22.55 -13.74
C ASN A 10 -3.50 21.09 -13.32
N PRO A 11 -3.86 20.18 -14.25
CA PRO A 11 -4.10 18.80 -13.91
C PRO A 11 -2.78 18.18 -13.45
N GLY A 12 -2.78 17.66 -12.23
CA GLY A 12 -1.80 16.66 -11.84
C GLY A 12 -1.96 15.40 -12.67
N GLN A 13 -0.98 14.50 -12.61
CA GLN A 13 -1.06 13.19 -13.26
C GLN A 13 -1.36 12.11 -12.23
N GLY A 14 -2.17 11.12 -12.61
CA GLY A 14 -2.57 10.01 -11.75
C GLY A 14 -2.26 8.68 -12.38
N ARG A 15 -1.82 7.74 -11.55
CA ARG A 15 -1.72 6.31 -11.88
C ARG A 15 -2.45 5.50 -10.85
N TYR A 16 -3.21 4.52 -11.31
CA TYR A 16 -3.97 3.62 -10.46
C TYR A 16 -3.47 2.20 -10.65
N ILE A 17 -3.36 1.48 -9.54
CA ILE A 17 -2.88 0.11 -9.48
C ILE A 17 -4.04 -0.76 -9.01
N TYR A 18 -4.30 -1.84 -9.76
CA TYR A 18 -5.40 -2.76 -9.50
C TYR A 18 -4.87 -4.18 -9.31
N ASP A 19 -5.57 -4.96 -8.47
CA ASP A 19 -5.36 -6.40 -8.38
C ASP A 19 -6.08 -7.14 -9.54
N PRO A 20 -5.83 -8.44 -9.76
CA PRO A 20 -6.48 -9.23 -10.81
C PRO A 20 -8.01 -9.28 -10.72
N THR A 21 -8.59 -9.02 -9.54
CA THR A 21 -10.04 -8.95 -9.34
C THR A 21 -10.63 -7.57 -9.67
N GLY A 22 -9.78 -6.63 -10.11
CA GLY A 22 -10.17 -5.27 -10.50
C GLY A 22 -10.34 -4.31 -9.32
N ARG A 23 -9.93 -4.67 -8.10
CA ARG A 23 -9.98 -3.75 -6.95
C ARG A 23 -8.77 -2.83 -6.97
N ARG A 24 -8.99 -1.55 -6.66
CA ARG A 24 -7.90 -0.58 -6.55
C ARG A 24 -7.08 -0.86 -5.30
N VAL A 25 -5.80 -1.18 -5.49
CA VAL A 25 -4.84 -1.42 -4.40
C VAL A 25 -3.84 -0.26 -4.23
N GLY A 26 -3.70 0.59 -5.24
CA GLY A 26 -2.79 1.73 -5.17
C GLY A 26 -3.24 2.93 -6.01
N LYS A 27 -2.80 4.12 -5.58
CA LYS A 27 -2.92 5.37 -6.31
C LYS A 27 -1.61 6.14 -6.19
N ARG A 28 -1.07 6.62 -7.30
CA ARG A 28 0.08 7.54 -7.37
C ARG A 28 -0.36 8.84 -8.02
N VAL A 29 -0.05 9.98 -7.38
CA VAL A 29 -0.41 11.31 -7.88
C VAL A 29 0.83 12.17 -7.98
N TRP A 30 1.12 12.68 -9.17
CA TRP A 30 2.10 13.73 -9.40
C TRP A 30 1.36 15.07 -9.41
N LYS A 31 1.65 15.92 -8.43
CA LYS A 31 1.04 17.26 -8.37
C LYS A 31 1.81 18.19 -9.29
N ARG A 32 1.13 19.17 -9.87
CA ARG A 32 1.83 20.22 -10.60
C ARG A 32 2.19 21.37 -9.65
N GLU A 33 3.49 21.62 -9.52
CA GLU A 33 4.09 22.55 -8.57
C GLU A 33 4.93 23.60 -9.32
N LEU A 34 5.05 24.81 -8.76
CA LEU A 34 5.92 25.86 -9.33
C LEU A 34 7.38 25.41 -9.30
N VAL A 35 8.09 25.62 -10.41
CA VAL A 35 9.55 25.42 -10.41
C VAL A 35 10.22 26.59 -9.69
N HIS A 36 11.19 26.31 -8.84
CA HIS A 36 11.80 27.31 -7.96
C HIS A 36 12.48 28.50 -8.66
N TRP A 37 12.71 28.43 -9.98
CA TRP A 37 13.35 29.48 -10.78
C TRP A 37 12.37 30.27 -11.66
N SER A 38 11.08 29.94 -11.66
CA SER A 38 10.07 30.64 -12.46
C SER A 38 8.81 30.89 -11.65
N GLU A 39 8.28 32.11 -11.75
CA GLU A 39 7.02 32.50 -11.10
C GLU A 39 5.77 31.98 -11.82
N THR A 40 5.91 31.45 -13.03
CA THR A 40 4.77 31.05 -13.88
C THR A 40 4.85 29.60 -14.36
N ARG A 41 6.06 29.04 -14.46
CA ARG A 41 6.24 27.68 -14.95
C ARG A 41 6.00 26.67 -13.83
N THR A 42 5.28 25.60 -14.16
CA THR A 42 4.98 24.53 -13.22
C THR A 42 5.34 23.16 -13.83
N GLU A 43 5.85 22.26 -13.00
CA GLU A 43 6.26 20.91 -13.38
C GLU A 43 5.63 19.88 -12.43
N LEU A 44 5.55 18.63 -12.88
CA LEU A 44 5.10 17.55 -12.01
C LEU A 44 6.11 17.32 -10.89
N SER A 45 5.61 17.06 -9.67
CA SER A 45 6.41 16.72 -8.51
C SER A 45 7.37 15.58 -8.84
N ARG A 46 8.63 15.64 -8.41
CA ARG A 46 9.63 14.61 -8.76
C ARG A 46 9.24 13.21 -8.28
N ARG A 47 8.53 13.12 -7.15
CA ARG A 47 8.00 11.88 -6.60
C ARG A 47 6.46 11.95 -6.56
N PRO A 48 5.77 10.84 -6.81
CA PRO A 48 4.34 10.78 -6.60
C PRO A 48 4.01 10.79 -5.11
N TYR A 49 2.84 11.33 -4.80
CA TYR A 49 2.13 11.04 -3.57
C TYR A 49 1.43 9.69 -3.73
N GLU A 50 1.74 8.75 -2.85
CA GLU A 50 1.20 7.40 -2.92
C GLU A 50 0.10 7.17 -1.87
N THR A 51 -0.91 6.40 -2.25
CA THR A 51 -1.91 5.85 -1.34
C THR A 51 -2.12 4.38 -1.67
N TRP A 52 -1.98 3.54 -0.66
CA TRP A 52 -2.17 2.10 -0.75
C TRP A 52 -3.46 1.69 -0.02
N TYR A 53 -4.17 0.73 -0.59
CA TYR A 53 -5.47 0.26 -0.12
C TYR A 53 -5.37 -1.24 0.19
N GLY A 54 -5.65 -1.62 1.44
CA GLY A 54 -5.67 -3.01 1.89
C GLY A 54 -7.11 -3.51 2.00
N TRP A 55 -7.38 -4.65 1.37
CA TRP A 55 -8.69 -5.28 1.31
C TRP A 55 -8.70 -6.59 2.09
N GLU A 56 -9.82 -6.90 2.73
CA GLU A 56 -10.15 -8.21 3.30
C GLU A 56 -11.48 -8.65 2.69
N GLY A 57 -11.45 -9.64 1.79
CA GLY A 57 -12.60 -9.91 0.92
C GLY A 57 -13.00 -8.64 0.15
N ASP A 58 -14.26 -8.26 0.26
CA ASP A 58 -14.88 -7.06 -0.31
C ASP A 58 -14.76 -5.80 0.56
N ARG A 59 -14.10 -5.89 1.72
CA ARG A 59 -14.01 -4.79 2.69
C ARG A 59 -12.67 -4.06 2.61
N LEU A 60 -12.71 -2.74 2.49
CA LEU A 60 -11.51 -1.90 2.60
C LEU A 60 -11.15 -1.76 4.08
N THR A 61 -10.10 -2.43 4.52
CA THR A 61 -9.67 -2.49 5.93
C THR A 61 -8.48 -1.59 6.21
N ALA A 62 -7.68 -1.22 5.20
CA ALA A 62 -6.53 -0.35 5.41
C ALA A 62 -6.37 0.71 4.32
N ILE A 63 -5.99 1.92 4.74
CA ILE A 63 -5.54 2.98 3.83
C ILE A 63 -4.19 3.47 4.37
N ARG A 64 -3.17 3.49 3.52
CA ARG A 64 -1.84 3.97 3.88
C ARG A 64 -1.39 5.06 2.93
N THR A 65 -1.07 6.22 3.47
CA THR A 65 -0.38 7.30 2.75
C THR A 65 1.09 7.33 3.18
N GLN A 66 1.86 8.28 2.65
CA GLN A 66 3.22 8.52 3.14
C GLN A 66 3.27 8.94 4.61
N GLN A 67 2.23 9.59 5.14
CA GLN A 67 2.24 10.17 6.48
C GLN A 67 1.54 9.30 7.51
N ARG A 68 0.48 8.58 7.13
CA ARG A 68 -0.38 7.86 8.07
C ARG A 68 -0.88 6.54 7.52
N ARG A 69 -1.25 5.65 8.43
CA ARG A 69 -2.03 4.45 8.19
C ARG A 69 -3.34 4.55 8.96
N VAL A 70 -4.44 4.24 8.28
CA VAL A 70 -5.76 4.06 8.86
C VAL A 70 -6.12 2.59 8.71
N GLN A 71 -6.55 1.94 9.79
CA GLN A 71 -7.11 0.59 9.78
C GLN A 71 -8.53 0.63 10.32
N THR A 72 -9.45 -0.09 9.67
CA THR A 72 -10.84 -0.21 10.10
C THR A 72 -11.15 -1.69 10.32
N VAL A 73 -11.62 -2.02 11.52
CA VAL A 73 -12.12 -3.34 11.89
C VAL A 73 -13.63 -3.31 11.77
N TYR A 74 -14.18 -4.33 11.12
CA TYR A 74 -15.61 -4.48 10.90
C TYR A 74 -16.16 -5.64 11.73
N GLU A 75 -17.47 -5.66 11.94
CA GLU A 75 -18.17 -6.85 12.43
C GLU A 75 -17.95 -8.05 11.50
N PRO A 76 -17.86 -9.29 12.01
CA PRO A 76 -17.73 -10.47 11.17
C PRO A 76 -18.87 -10.58 10.16
N GLY A 77 -18.54 -10.74 8.87
CA GLY A 77 -19.53 -10.88 7.79
C GLY A 77 -20.37 -9.63 7.48
N SER A 78 -20.00 -8.47 8.02
CA SER A 78 -20.73 -7.20 7.83
C SER A 78 -19.79 -6.05 7.44
N PHE A 79 -20.39 -4.97 6.94
CA PHE A 79 -19.76 -3.69 6.64
C PHE A 79 -19.89 -2.66 7.79
N THR A 80 -20.47 -3.05 8.93
CA THR A 80 -20.53 -2.21 10.13
C THR A 80 -19.13 -2.02 10.72
N PRO A 81 -18.58 -0.79 10.81
CA PRO A 81 -17.29 -0.56 11.43
C PRO A 81 -17.40 -0.63 12.96
N LEU A 82 -16.53 -1.41 13.60
CA LEU A 82 -16.39 -1.50 15.06
C LEU A 82 -15.32 -0.57 15.60
N LEU A 83 -14.18 -0.48 14.91
CA LEU A 83 -13.03 0.27 15.36
C LEU A 83 -12.29 0.89 14.18
N ARG A 84 -11.85 2.13 14.34
CA ARG A 84 -10.94 2.81 13.40
C ARG A 84 -9.68 3.24 14.14
N VAL A 85 -8.54 2.71 13.73
CA VAL A 85 -7.22 3.05 14.27
C VAL A 85 -6.49 3.91 13.26
N GLU A 86 -6.03 5.08 13.67
CA GLU A 86 -5.20 5.97 12.87
C GLU A 86 -3.82 6.09 13.52
N THR A 87 -2.77 5.86 12.74
CA THR A 87 -1.40 5.87 13.25
C THR A 87 -0.49 6.58 12.26
N GLU A 88 0.31 7.51 12.75
CA GLU A 88 1.35 8.12 11.92
C GLU A 88 2.43 7.09 11.56
N ASN A 89 2.94 7.15 10.34
CA ASN A 89 3.97 6.21 9.87
C ASN A 89 5.28 6.36 10.65
N THR A 90 5.58 7.55 11.18
CA THR A 90 6.73 7.83 12.04
C THR A 90 6.64 7.06 13.38
N GLU A 91 5.46 7.01 13.98
CA GLU A 91 5.19 6.21 15.19
C GLU A 91 5.18 4.71 14.90
N LEU A 92 4.63 4.29 13.76
CA LEU A 92 4.74 2.91 13.30
C LEU A 92 6.20 2.48 13.14
N ALA A 93 7.05 3.34 12.56
CA ALA A 93 8.46 3.04 12.34
C ALA A 93 9.27 2.88 13.64
N LYS A 94 8.81 3.48 14.75
CA LYS A 94 9.42 3.30 16.08
C LYS A 94 9.01 1.98 16.74
N THR A 95 7.94 1.34 16.26
CA THR A 95 7.42 0.12 16.86
C THR A 95 8.22 -1.07 16.36
N ARG A 96 8.76 -1.88 17.29
CA ARG A 96 9.43 -3.15 16.92
C ARG A 96 8.41 -4.08 16.26
N HIS A 97 8.60 -4.37 14.98
CA HIS A 97 7.82 -5.38 14.28
C HIS A 97 8.43 -6.77 14.52
N ARG A 98 7.56 -7.77 14.72
CA ARG A 98 7.94 -9.19 14.72
C ARG A 98 8.30 -9.61 13.31
N SER A 99 9.29 -10.49 13.17
CA SER A 99 9.71 -11.01 11.85
C SER A 99 8.58 -11.83 11.20
N LEU A 100 8.67 -12.05 9.89
CA LEU A 100 7.70 -12.88 9.17
C LEU A 100 7.62 -14.29 9.77
N ALA A 101 8.77 -14.90 10.08
CA ALA A 101 8.84 -16.20 10.74
C ALA A 101 8.14 -16.18 12.11
N GLU A 102 8.42 -15.19 12.95
CA GLU A 102 7.77 -15.05 14.26
C GLU A 102 6.24 -14.90 14.17
N LYS A 103 5.74 -14.19 13.16
CA LYS A 103 4.30 -14.05 12.94
C LYS A 103 3.64 -15.35 12.51
N LEU A 104 4.23 -16.02 11.53
CA LEU A 104 3.66 -17.25 10.96
C LEU A 104 3.72 -18.43 11.96
N GLU A 105 4.77 -18.52 12.78
CA GLU A 105 4.82 -19.47 13.89
C GLU A 105 3.69 -19.22 14.90
N GLN A 106 3.39 -17.95 15.19
CA GLN A 106 2.29 -17.59 16.09
C GLN A 106 0.91 -17.91 15.49
N GLU A 107 0.69 -17.59 14.21
CA GLU A 107 -0.57 -17.86 13.51
C GLU A 107 -0.84 -19.36 13.32
N GLY A 108 0.21 -20.17 13.13
CA GLY A 108 0.11 -21.63 13.05
C GLY A 108 -0.17 -22.31 14.39
N SER A 109 -0.04 -21.60 15.52
CA SER A 109 -0.20 -22.15 16.88
C SER A 109 -1.66 -22.20 17.36
N GLY A 110 -2.61 -22.38 16.45
CA GLY A 110 -4.06 -22.28 16.72
C GLY A 110 -4.60 -23.20 17.82
N ASP A 111 -3.93 -24.33 18.08
CA ASP A 111 -4.34 -25.33 19.08
C ASP A 111 -3.52 -25.26 20.39
N GLY A 112 -2.75 -24.19 20.60
CA GLY A 112 -1.91 -24.00 21.80
C GLY A 112 -0.58 -24.75 21.77
N GLU A 113 -0.29 -25.48 20.69
CA GLU A 113 1.00 -26.09 20.43
C GLU A 113 1.88 -25.12 19.63
N ALA A 114 3.03 -24.73 20.18
CA ALA A 114 3.92 -23.78 19.54
C ALA A 114 4.56 -24.40 18.30
N VAL A 115 4.14 -23.97 17.11
CA VAL A 115 4.76 -24.38 15.85
C VAL A 115 6.10 -23.67 15.72
N GLN A 116 7.22 -24.38 15.91
CA GLN A 116 8.54 -23.88 15.56
C GLN A 116 8.92 -24.33 14.15
N PHE A 117 9.30 -23.38 13.29
CA PHE A 117 9.75 -23.74 11.95
C PHE A 117 11.16 -24.35 11.98
N PRO A 118 11.45 -25.32 11.09
CA PRO A 118 12.81 -25.77 10.84
C PRO A 118 13.73 -24.61 10.47
N ALA A 119 15.00 -24.66 10.88
CA ALA A 119 15.98 -23.58 10.67
C ALA A 119 16.10 -23.15 9.20
N ALA A 120 15.99 -24.11 8.26
CA ALA A 120 16.03 -23.82 6.83
C ALA A 120 14.84 -22.97 6.35
N LEU A 121 13.62 -23.25 6.83
CA LEU A 121 12.43 -22.46 6.50
C LEU A 121 12.51 -21.07 7.14
N ARG A 122 13.01 -20.98 8.37
CA ARG A 122 13.22 -19.69 9.05
C ARG A 122 14.23 -18.82 8.31
N ALA A 123 15.35 -19.39 7.86
CA ALA A 123 16.34 -18.69 7.04
C ALA A 123 15.75 -18.23 5.69
N MET A 124 14.89 -19.03 5.07
CA MET A 124 14.17 -18.64 3.86
C MET A 124 13.22 -17.46 4.11
N LEU A 125 12.45 -17.49 5.20
CA LEU A 125 11.53 -16.40 5.58
C LEU A 125 12.29 -15.12 5.94
N ASP A 126 13.41 -15.24 6.64
CA ASP A 126 14.28 -14.10 6.96
C ASP A 126 14.87 -13.48 5.67
N ARG A 127 15.31 -14.32 4.72
CA ARG A 127 15.77 -13.87 3.40
C ARG A 127 14.66 -13.15 2.63
N LEU A 128 13.46 -13.72 2.61
CA LEU A 128 12.29 -13.13 1.96
C LEU A 128 11.92 -11.79 2.59
N GLU A 129 11.94 -11.69 3.92
CA GLU A 129 11.68 -10.43 4.62
C GLU A 129 12.69 -9.34 4.22
N ASP A 130 13.96 -9.72 4.11
CA ASP A 130 15.05 -8.86 3.68
C ASP A 130 14.94 -8.41 2.22
N GLU A 131 14.51 -9.31 1.34
CA GLU A 131 14.17 -9.03 -0.06
C GLU A 131 13.03 -7.99 -0.13
N LEU A 132 11.91 -8.26 0.55
CA LEU A 132 10.74 -7.39 0.58
C LEU A 132 11.07 -6.00 1.14
N ARG A 133 11.94 -5.89 2.15
CA ARG A 133 12.40 -4.59 2.69
C ARG A 133 13.22 -3.77 1.69
N ARG A 134 13.88 -4.43 0.75
CA ARG A 134 14.65 -3.77 -0.33
C ARG A 134 13.83 -3.54 -1.60
N ASP A 135 12.52 -3.81 -1.56
CA ASP A 135 11.60 -3.72 -2.70
C ASP A 135 12.07 -4.59 -3.89
N ALA A 136 12.65 -5.75 -3.58
CA ALA A 136 13.10 -6.76 -4.56
C ALA A 136 12.55 -8.12 -4.15
N VAL A 137 12.19 -8.98 -5.10
CA VAL A 137 11.82 -10.37 -4.82
C VAL A 137 12.55 -11.25 -5.83
N SER A 138 13.39 -12.17 -5.34
CA SER A 138 14.14 -13.11 -6.18
C SER A 138 13.21 -14.11 -6.86
N GLU A 139 13.61 -14.65 -8.01
CA GLU A 139 12.84 -15.69 -8.72
C GLU A 139 12.56 -16.91 -7.84
N GLU A 140 13.55 -17.30 -7.02
CA GLU A 140 13.43 -18.36 -6.02
C GLU A 140 12.31 -18.08 -5.01
N SER A 141 12.18 -16.84 -4.54
CA SER A 141 11.10 -16.41 -3.65
C SER A 141 9.75 -16.33 -4.38
N GLN A 142 9.72 -15.96 -5.67
CA GLN A 142 8.51 -15.89 -6.49
C GLN A 142 7.92 -17.29 -6.75
N GLN A 143 8.78 -18.30 -6.95
CA GLN A 143 8.37 -19.70 -7.16
C GLN A 143 7.54 -20.26 -5.99
N CYS A 144 7.73 -19.73 -4.78
CA CYS A 144 6.98 -20.11 -3.58
C CYS A 144 5.58 -19.49 -3.49
N PHE A 145 5.26 -18.49 -4.32
CA PHE A 145 3.93 -17.88 -4.44
C PHE A 145 3.41 -17.99 -5.88
N PRO A 146 3.01 -19.19 -6.33
CA PRO A 146 2.48 -19.40 -7.67
C PRO A 146 1.08 -18.79 -7.77
N GLY A 147 1.01 -17.49 -8.06
CA GLY A 147 -0.26 -16.76 -8.18
C GLY A 147 -0.16 -15.24 -8.26
N GLY A 148 1.05 -14.66 -8.36
CA GLY A 148 1.25 -13.22 -8.55
C GLY A 148 0.86 -12.77 -9.97
N ASP A 149 -0.42 -12.90 -10.30
CA ASP A 149 -0.97 -12.55 -11.59
C ASP A 149 -0.91 -11.02 -11.80
N GLN A 150 -0.62 -10.67 -13.04
CA GLN A 150 -0.33 -9.37 -13.62
C GLN A 150 -1.02 -8.16 -12.92
N MET A 151 -0.23 -7.32 -12.25
CA MET A 151 -0.71 -6.03 -11.73
C MET A 151 -0.98 -5.07 -12.90
N PHE A 152 -2.23 -4.66 -13.11
CA PHE A 152 -2.59 -3.71 -14.16
C PHE A 152 -2.42 -2.27 -13.68
N VAL A 153 -1.71 -1.45 -14.46
CA VAL A 153 -1.52 -0.02 -14.23
C VAL A 153 -2.29 0.76 -15.28
N ILE A 154 -3.18 1.65 -14.84
CA ILE A 154 -3.96 2.53 -15.72
C ILE A 154 -3.59 3.99 -15.44
N GLU A 155 -3.24 4.72 -16.50
CA GLU A 155 -2.94 6.16 -16.48
C GLU A 155 -4.21 6.99 -16.66
N GLY A 156 -4.35 8.09 -15.94
CA GLY A 156 -5.45 9.04 -16.15
C GLY A 156 -5.22 10.42 -15.53
N PRO A 157 -5.95 11.46 -15.96
CA PRO A 157 -5.94 12.76 -15.31
C PRO A 157 -6.53 12.67 -13.90
N VAL A 158 -5.99 13.45 -12.95
CA VAL A 158 -6.54 13.52 -11.58
C VAL A 158 -7.35 14.80 -11.44
N ASP A 159 -8.66 14.64 -11.26
CA ASP A 159 -9.50 15.70 -10.70
C ASP A 159 -9.29 15.73 -9.18
N LEU A 160 -8.81 16.86 -8.67
CA LEU A 160 -8.70 17.16 -7.23
C LEU A 160 -9.92 17.96 -6.77
#